data_AF-A0A498ST37-F1
#
_entry.id   AF-A0A498ST37-F1
#
_cell.length_a   1.000
_cell.length_b   1.000
_cell.length_c   1.000
_cell.angle_alpha   90.00
_cell.angle_beta   90.00
_cell.angle_gamma   90.00
#
_symmetry.space_group_name_H-M   'P 1'
#
loop_
_entity.id
_entity.type
_entity.pdbx_description
1 polymer ?
#
loop_
_entity_poly.entity_id
_entity_poly.type
_entity_poly.pdbx_seq_one_letter_code
_entity_poly.pdbx_strand_id
1 'polypeptide(L)'
;MIGRNDWMKNDEPRETWTRKADFLLSVIGFAVDLANVWRFPYLCFKNGGGAFLIPYTLMVIFAGVPLFYMELSLGQYYRKGAVTTWGSICPLFKGIGYCVIMIAFYTDFFYNVIIAWALHFFLKSFTTNLPWASCEHEYNSIICYEP
;
A
#
# COMPACT_ATOMS: atom_id res chain seq x y z
N MET A 1 21.13 -17.16 46.74
CA MET A 1 20.38 -17.96 45.76
C MET A 1 19.34 -17.05 45.13
N ILE A 2 19.65 -16.45 43.99
CA ILE A 2 18.74 -15.55 43.25
C ILE A 2 18.00 -16.41 42.22
N GLY A 3 16.66 -16.31 42.23
CA GLY A 3 15.72 -17.15 41.49
C GLY A 3 15.96 -17.13 39.98
N ARG A 4 15.96 -18.32 39.39
CA ARG A 4 16.23 -18.60 37.97
C ARG A 4 14.93 -18.80 37.19
N ASN A 5 13.88 -18.01 37.46
CA ASN A 5 12.54 -18.27 36.93
C ASN A 5 11.92 -17.11 36.11
N ASP A 6 12.62 -15.98 35.90
CA ASP A 6 12.07 -14.82 35.15
C ASP A 6 12.11 -15.00 33.61
N TRP A 7 12.54 -16.18 33.11
CA TRP A 7 12.66 -16.48 31.68
C TRP A 7 11.54 -17.36 31.13
N MET A 8 10.47 -17.61 31.90
CA MET A 8 9.23 -18.12 31.32
C MET A 8 8.62 -16.98 30.51
N LYS A 9 9.10 -16.88 29.27
CA LYS A 9 8.51 -16.08 28.21
C LYS A 9 7.06 -16.53 28.11
N ASN A 10 6.15 -15.75 28.70
CA ASN A 10 4.74 -15.86 28.41
C ASN A 10 4.64 -15.59 26.90
N ASP A 11 4.52 -16.64 26.09
CA ASP A 11 4.08 -16.50 24.71
C ASP A 11 2.62 -16.03 24.79
N GLU A 12 2.44 -14.71 24.99
CA GLU A 12 1.13 -14.11 24.98
C GLU A 12 0.45 -14.50 23.65
N PRO A 13 -0.80 -14.96 23.71
CA PRO A 13 -1.51 -15.38 22.50
C PRO A 13 -1.56 -14.19 21.54
N ARG A 14 -1.19 -14.43 20.28
CA ARG A 14 -1.18 -13.39 19.24
C ARG A 14 -2.53 -12.70 19.18
N GLU A 15 -2.50 -11.37 19.24
CA GLU A 15 -3.67 -10.52 19.08
C GLU A 15 -4.46 -10.84 17.81
N THR A 16 -5.78 -10.87 17.94
CA THR A 16 -6.71 -11.23 16.86
C THR A 16 -7.64 -10.07 16.52
N TRP A 17 -8.10 -10.04 15.28
CA TRP A 17 -9.07 -9.03 14.86
C TRP A 17 -10.37 -9.16 15.63
N THR A 18 -10.89 -8.03 16.13
CA THR A 18 -12.16 -7.97 16.86
C THR A 18 -13.33 -8.40 15.96
N ARG A 19 -13.35 -7.96 14.69
CA ARG A 19 -14.36 -8.38 13.71
C ARG A 19 -13.72 -8.74 12.37
N LYS A 20 -14.37 -9.67 11.65
CA LYS A 20 -13.98 -10.03 10.27
C LYS A 20 -14.05 -8.85 9.31
N ALA A 21 -14.97 -7.91 9.56
CA ALA A 21 -15.11 -6.69 8.77
C ALA A 21 -13.86 -5.80 8.88
N ASP A 22 -13.26 -5.67 10.06
CA ASP A 22 -12.07 -4.83 10.29
C ASP A 22 -10.86 -5.37 9.50
N PHE A 23 -10.71 -6.69 9.46
CA PHE A 23 -9.71 -7.35 8.62
C PHE A 23 -9.98 -7.09 7.13
N LEU A 24 -11.21 -7.29 6.66
CA LEU A 24 -11.56 -7.11 5.25
C LEU A 24 -11.35 -5.65 4.80
N LEU A 25 -11.77 -4.68 5.62
CA LEU A 25 -11.59 -3.25 5.34
C LEU A 25 -10.12 -2.86 5.32
N SER A 26 -9.30 -3.43 6.21
CA SER A 26 -7.85 -3.21 6.21
C SER A 26 -7.19 -3.74 4.95
N VAL A 27 -7.59 -4.92 4.47
CA VAL A 27 -7.10 -5.52 3.23
C VAL A 27 -7.54 -4.72 2.00
N ILE A 28 -8.81 -4.29 1.94
CA ILE A 28 -9.31 -3.45 0.85
C ILE A 28 -8.60 -2.08 0.84
N GLY A 29 -8.41 -1.47 2.01
CA GLY A 29 -7.70 -0.19 2.15
C GLY A 29 -6.23 -0.29 1.74
N PHE A 30 -5.58 -1.43 1.95
CA PHE A 30 -4.24 -1.70 1.42
C PHE A 30 -4.23 -1.90 -0.10
N ALA A 31 -5.27 -2.54 -0.66
CA ALA A 31 -5.35 -2.86 -2.08
C ALA A 31 -5.77 -1.67 -2.97
N VAL A 32 -6.49 -0.69 -2.42
CA VAL A 32 -6.96 0.50 -3.14
C VAL A 32 -6.06 1.67 -2.83
N ASP A 33 -5.32 2.14 -3.83
CA ASP A 33 -4.37 3.25 -3.69
C ASP A 33 -4.57 4.35 -4.75
N LEU A 34 -3.68 5.35 -4.76
CA LEU A 34 -3.70 6.41 -5.76
C LEU A 34 -3.52 5.84 -7.18
N ALA A 35 -2.73 4.78 -7.35
CA ALA A 35 -2.46 4.15 -8.65
C ALA A 35 -3.75 3.65 -9.32
N ASN A 36 -4.74 3.17 -8.55
CA ASN A 36 -6.06 2.82 -9.08
C ASN A 36 -6.76 4.02 -9.76
N VAL A 37 -6.55 5.24 -9.27
CA VAL A 37 -7.28 6.45 -9.73
C VAL A 37 -6.66 7.05 -10.99
N TRP A 38 -5.32 7.16 -11.06
CA TRP A 38 -4.63 7.82 -12.18
C TRP A 38 -3.92 6.87 -13.15
N ARG A 39 -3.26 5.81 -12.65
CA ARG A 39 -2.39 4.95 -13.44
C ARG A 39 -3.19 3.95 -14.25
N PHE A 40 -4.24 3.37 -13.65
CA PHE A 40 -5.11 2.44 -14.36
C PHE A 40 -5.82 3.10 -15.56
N PRO A 41 -6.49 4.27 -15.41
CA PRO A 41 -7.08 4.94 -16.57
C PRO A 41 -6.05 5.35 -17.63
N TYR A 42 -4.88 5.85 -17.20
CA TYR A 42 -3.80 6.20 -18.11
C TYR A 42 -3.32 5.01 -18.96
N LEU A 43 -3.09 3.85 -18.33
CA LEU A 43 -2.67 2.64 -19.02
C LEU A 43 -3.77 2.09 -19.93
N CYS A 44 -5.03 2.13 -19.48
CA CYS A 44 -6.17 1.74 -20.30
C CYS A 44 -6.24 2.58 -21.57
N PHE A 45 -6.17 3.91 -21.44
CA PHE A 45 -6.20 4.82 -22.59
C PHE A 45 -5.02 4.59 -23.55
N LYS A 46 -3.81 4.46 -23.02
CA LYS A 46 -2.60 4.27 -23.82
C LYS A 46 -2.56 2.93 -24.58
N ASN A 47 -3.15 1.87 -24.01
CA ASN A 47 -3.05 0.51 -24.54
C ASN A 47 -4.31 0.02 -25.28
N GLY A 48 -5.00 0.92 -25.98
CA GLY A 48 -6.16 0.56 -26.80
C GLY A 48 -7.52 0.65 -26.09
N GLY A 49 -7.62 1.49 -25.05
CA GLY A 49 -8.86 1.77 -24.33
C GLY A 49 -9.47 0.50 -23.76
N GLY A 50 -10.76 0.28 -24.03
CA GLY A 50 -11.50 -0.88 -23.53
C GLY A 50 -10.91 -2.24 -23.90
N ALA A 51 -10.13 -2.36 -24.98
CA ALA A 51 -9.48 -3.61 -25.37
C ALA A 51 -8.42 -4.07 -24.34
N PHE A 52 -7.82 -3.13 -23.60
CA PHE A 52 -6.86 -3.43 -22.53
C PHE A 52 -7.46 -4.25 -21.39
N LEU A 53 -8.79 -4.19 -21.20
CA LEU A 53 -9.46 -4.92 -20.13
C LEU A 53 -9.36 -6.44 -20.30
N ILE A 54 -9.28 -6.95 -21.53
CA ILE A 54 -9.17 -8.39 -21.79
C ILE A 54 -7.87 -8.96 -21.20
N PRO A 55 -6.66 -8.50 -21.61
CA PRO A 55 -5.43 -8.99 -21.02
C PRO A 55 -5.29 -8.62 -19.54
N TYR A 56 -5.83 -7.48 -19.11
CA TYR A 56 -5.83 -7.09 -17.70
C TYR A 56 -6.58 -8.09 -16.82
N THR A 57 -7.83 -8.43 -17.17
CA THR A 57 -8.64 -9.39 -16.40
C THR A 57 -8.03 -10.78 -16.41
N LEU A 58 -7.46 -11.23 -17.54
CA LEU A 58 -6.75 -12.51 -17.61
C LEU A 58 -5.56 -12.54 -16.65
N MET A 59 -4.70 -11.51 -16.65
CA MET A 59 -3.56 -11.43 -15.74
C MET A 59 -3.98 -11.35 -14.27
N VAL A 60 -5.09 -10.66 -13.96
CA VAL A 60 -5.63 -10.64 -12.60
C VAL A 60 -6.10 -12.02 -12.18
N ILE A 61 -6.83 -12.76 -13.01
CA ILE A 61 -7.36 -14.09 -12.66
C ILE A 61 -6.25 -15.13 -12.55
N PHE A 62 -5.28 -15.13 -13.46
CA PHE A 62 -4.24 -16.18 -13.50
C PHE A 62 -3.01 -15.88 -12.64
N ALA A 63 -2.68 -14.62 -12.39
CA ALA A 63 -1.51 -14.24 -11.59
C ALA A 63 -1.88 -13.44 -10.34
N GLY A 64 -2.70 -12.40 -10.47
CA GLY A 64 -3.03 -11.50 -9.35
C GLY A 64 -3.75 -12.21 -8.20
N VAL A 65 -4.90 -12.82 -8.48
CA VAL A 65 -5.74 -13.50 -7.48
C VAL A 65 -5.02 -14.69 -6.83
N PRO A 66 -4.34 -15.59 -7.57
CA PRO A 66 -3.62 -16.71 -6.97
C PRO A 66 -2.48 -16.27 -6.06
N LEU A 67 -1.67 -15.27 -6.45
CA LEU A 67 -0.57 -14.77 -5.63
C LEU A 67 -1.09 -14.09 -4.36
N PHE A 68 -2.12 -13.25 -4.48
CA PHE A 68 -2.74 -12.59 -3.34
C PHE A 68 -3.36 -13.58 -2.36
N TYR A 69 -4.06 -14.59 -2.86
CA TYR A 69 -4.65 -15.65 -2.05
C TYR A 69 -3.58 -16.50 -1.35
N MET A 70 -2.49 -16.84 -2.05
CA MET A 70 -1.36 -17.56 -1.48
C MET A 70 -0.75 -16.78 -0.31
N GLU A 71 -0.52 -15.48 -0.46
CA GLU A 71 0.08 -14.65 0.59
C GLU A 71 -0.85 -14.53 1.82
N LEU A 72 -2.15 -14.29 1.61
CA LEU A 72 -3.12 -14.23 2.70
C LEU A 72 -3.25 -15.56 3.44
N SER A 73 -3.32 -16.68 2.71
CA SER A 73 -3.43 -18.02 3.32
C SER A 73 -2.16 -18.38 4.11
N LEU A 74 -0.97 -18.08 3.59
CA LEU A 74 0.29 -18.26 4.30
C LEU A 74 0.35 -17.41 5.58
N GLY A 75 -0.04 -16.13 5.51
CA GLY A 75 -0.07 -15.23 6.67
C GLY A 75 -1.02 -15.72 7.76
N GLN A 76 -2.21 -16.19 7.37
CA GLN A 76 -3.21 -16.74 8.31
C GLN A 76 -2.82 -18.10 8.90
N TYR A 77 -2.16 -18.96 8.12
CA TYR A 77 -1.72 -20.29 8.56
C TYR A 77 -0.53 -20.22 9.53
N TYR A 78 0.54 -19.52 9.15
CA TYR A 78 1.76 -19.45 9.98
C TYR A 78 1.62 -18.50 11.16
N ARG A 79 0.71 -17.53 11.10
CA ARG A 79 0.48 -16.54 12.16
C ARG A 79 1.77 -15.89 12.66
N LYS A 80 2.71 -15.62 11.75
CA LYS A 80 4.00 -14.97 12.01
C LYS A 80 4.17 -13.74 11.10
N GLY A 81 5.24 -12.98 11.28
CA GLY A 81 5.62 -11.87 10.38
C GLY A 81 6.32 -12.39 9.12
N ALA A 82 6.59 -11.53 8.15
CA ALA A 82 7.18 -11.95 6.86
C ALA A 82 8.51 -12.72 7.03
N VAL A 83 9.47 -12.17 7.80
CA VAL A 83 10.79 -12.81 8.03
C VAL A 83 10.66 -14.16 8.75
N THR A 84 9.82 -14.23 9.78
CA THR A 84 9.65 -15.44 10.60
C THR A 84 8.80 -16.51 9.90
N THR A 85 7.90 -16.11 9.00
CA THR A 85 7.14 -17.02 8.13
C THR A 85 8.07 -17.69 7.12
N TRP A 86 8.86 -16.92 6.37
CA TRP A 86 9.84 -17.47 5.42
C TRP A 86 10.89 -18.33 6.12
N GLY A 87 11.37 -17.92 7.30
CA GLY A 87 12.27 -18.74 8.11
C GLY A 87 11.66 -20.05 8.63
N SER A 88 10.33 -20.13 8.78
CA SER A 88 9.62 -21.36 9.17
C SER A 88 9.32 -22.29 7.98
N ILE A 89 9.18 -21.74 6.77
CA ILE A 89 8.96 -22.51 5.54
C ILE A 89 10.29 -23.05 4.99
N CYS A 90 11.23 -22.14 4.70
CA CYS A 90 12.53 -22.47 4.17
C CYS A 90 13.57 -21.45 4.67
N PRO A 91 14.48 -21.83 5.57
CA PRO A 91 15.44 -20.89 6.17
C PRO A 91 16.37 -20.23 5.14
N LEU A 92 16.62 -20.88 4.00
CA LEU A 92 17.38 -20.30 2.89
C LEU A 92 16.69 -19.05 2.31
N PHE A 93 15.35 -19.04 2.26
CA PHE A 93 14.56 -17.92 1.75
C PHE A 93 14.18 -16.88 2.80
N LYS A 94 14.78 -16.94 4.01
CA LYS A 94 14.58 -15.92 5.04
C LYS A 94 14.92 -14.50 4.55
N GLY A 95 15.84 -14.38 3.59
CA GLY A 95 16.19 -13.11 2.94
C GLY A 95 15.00 -12.39 2.30
N ILE A 96 14.01 -13.13 1.76
CA ILE A 96 12.82 -12.55 1.13
C ILE A 96 12.06 -11.66 2.11
N GLY A 97 11.90 -12.12 3.36
CA GLY A 97 11.22 -11.32 4.39
C GLY A 97 11.92 -10.00 4.70
N TYR A 98 13.27 -9.97 4.69
CA TYR A 98 14.02 -8.73 4.87
C TYR A 98 13.89 -7.81 3.65
N CYS A 99 13.90 -8.37 2.43
CA CYS A 99 13.68 -7.60 1.22
C CYS A 99 12.30 -6.92 1.23
N VAL A 100 11.24 -7.62 1.63
CA VAL A 100 9.88 -7.04 1.72
C VAL A 100 9.85 -5.87 2.72
N ILE A 101 10.47 -6.02 3.88
CA ILE A 101 10.55 -4.93 4.88
C ILE A 101 11.30 -3.72 4.33
N MET A 102 12.43 -3.94 3.65
CA MET A 102 13.22 -2.85 3.05
C MET A 102 12.45 -2.15 1.93
N ILE A 103 11.74 -2.90 1.08
CA ILE A 103 10.90 -2.33 0.01
C ILE A 103 9.79 -1.47 0.61
N ALA A 104 9.11 -1.95 1.66
CA ALA A 104 8.08 -1.18 2.35
C ALA A 104 8.66 0.13 2.92
N PHE A 105 9.81 0.05 3.60
CA PHE A 105 10.49 1.22 4.15
C PHE A 105 10.86 2.27 3.08
N TYR A 106 11.38 1.84 1.93
CA TYR A 106 11.65 2.75 0.81
C TYR A 106 10.38 3.35 0.21
N THR A 107 9.31 2.56 0.16
CA THR A 107 8.00 2.97 -0.34
C THR A 107 7.42 4.09 0.52
N ASP A 108 7.52 3.95 1.84
CA ASP A 108 7.00 4.93 2.80
C ASP A 108 7.66 6.31 2.67
N PHE A 109 8.94 6.39 2.30
CA PHE A 109 9.63 7.67 2.16
C PHE A 109 9.02 8.58 1.09
N PHE A 110 8.61 8.03 -0.06
CA PHE A 110 8.05 8.84 -1.13
C PHE A 110 6.52 8.87 -1.11
N TYR A 111 5.84 7.80 -0.69
CA TYR A 111 4.37 7.79 -0.64
C TYR A 111 3.82 8.80 0.37
N ASN A 112 4.46 8.95 1.54
CA ASN A 112 4.01 9.93 2.54
C ASN A 112 4.13 11.38 2.04
N VAL A 113 5.07 11.69 1.15
CA VAL A 113 5.21 13.02 0.53
C VAL A 113 4.00 13.32 -0.36
N ILE A 114 3.51 12.33 -1.11
CA ILE A 114 2.32 12.49 -1.96
C ILE A 114 1.09 12.76 -1.09
N ILE A 115 0.94 12.05 0.03
CA ILE A 115 -0.15 12.29 1.00
C ILE A 115 -0.03 13.71 1.57
N ALA A 116 1.17 14.16 1.92
CA ALA A 116 1.41 15.52 2.41
C ALA A 116 1.02 16.59 1.38
N TRP A 117 1.31 16.37 0.09
CA TRP A 117 0.84 17.26 -0.99
C TRP A 117 -0.69 17.24 -1.10
N ALA A 118 -1.33 16.08 -1.07
CA ALA A 118 -2.79 15.99 -1.10
C ALA A 118 -3.44 16.74 0.08
N LEU A 119 -2.89 16.60 1.29
CA LEU A 119 -3.33 17.36 2.46
C LEU A 119 -3.09 18.86 2.31
N HIS A 120 -1.95 19.27 1.74
CA HIS A 120 -1.66 20.67 1.45
C HIS A 120 -2.72 21.28 0.51
N PHE A 121 -3.00 20.62 -0.62
CA PHE A 121 -4.01 21.07 -1.57
C PHE A 121 -5.42 21.02 -0.96
N PHE A 122 -5.73 20.02 -0.14
CA PHE A 122 -6.99 19.93 0.60
C PHE A 122 -7.20 21.14 1.52
N LEU A 123 -6.20 21.49 2.34
CA LEU A 123 -6.28 22.65 3.22
C LEU A 123 -6.33 23.96 2.45
N LYS A 124 -5.62 24.07 1.32
CA LYS A 124 -5.65 25.24 0.43
C LYS A 124 -6.93 25.35 -0.39
N SER A 125 -7.79 24.33 -0.39
CA SER A 125 -9.09 24.35 -1.07
C SER A 125 -10.17 25.08 -0.26
N PHE A 126 -9.94 25.40 1.02
CA PHE A 126 -10.88 26.14 1.87
C PHE A 126 -10.83 27.66 1.59
N THR A 127 -11.02 28.05 0.34
CA THR A 127 -11.08 29.43 -0.14
C THR A 127 -12.15 29.55 -1.22
N THR A 128 -12.70 30.74 -1.42
CA THR A 128 -13.71 30.99 -2.46
C THR A 128 -13.10 31.01 -3.86
N ASN A 129 -11.90 31.60 -4.00
CA ASN A 129 -11.12 31.59 -5.22
C ASN A 129 -9.92 30.65 -5.05
N LEU A 130 -9.86 29.60 -5.86
CA LEU A 130 -8.82 28.58 -5.77
C LEU A 130 -7.47 29.15 -6.23
N PRO A 131 -6.36 28.87 -5.51
CA PRO A 131 -5.07 29.48 -5.82
C PRO A 131 -4.43 28.95 -7.11
N TRP A 132 -4.89 27.82 -7.67
CA TRP A 132 -4.45 27.33 -8.98
C TRP A 132 -5.43 27.68 -10.11
N ALA A 133 -6.46 28.49 -9.83
CA ALA A 133 -7.40 28.93 -10.85
C ALA A 133 -6.96 30.23 -11.55
N SER A 134 -6.10 31.03 -10.93
CA SER A 134 -5.57 32.27 -11.53
C SER A 134 -4.05 32.36 -11.54
N CYS A 135 -3.55 33.16 -12.48
CA CYS A 135 -2.16 33.50 -12.72
C CYS A 135 -1.74 34.77 -11.93
N GLU A 136 -2.63 35.40 -11.17
CA GLU A 136 -2.37 36.59 -10.34
C GLU A 136 -1.69 36.25 -8.99
N HIS A 137 -0.59 35.49 -9.03
CA HIS A 137 0.16 35.11 -7.83
C HIS A 137 1.66 35.36 -7.99
N GLU A 138 2.34 35.61 -6.88
CA GLU A 138 3.78 35.92 -6.85
C GLU A 138 4.66 34.80 -7.41
N TYR A 139 4.21 33.55 -7.29
CA TYR A 139 4.94 32.37 -7.81
C TYR A 139 4.70 32.11 -9.30
N ASN A 140 3.84 32.89 -9.96
CA ASN A 140 3.54 32.71 -11.38
C ASN A 140 4.56 33.45 -12.26
N SER A 141 4.85 32.85 -13.42
CA SER A 141 5.77 33.41 -14.41
C SER A 141 5.01 34.13 -15.53
N ILE A 142 5.73 34.90 -16.36
CA ILE A 142 5.18 35.61 -17.53
C ILE A 142 4.53 34.70 -18.58
N ILE A 143 4.75 33.39 -18.54
CA ILE A 143 4.15 32.41 -19.44
C ILE A 143 2.89 31.73 -18.86
N CYS A 144 2.46 32.14 -17.66
CA CYS A 144 1.25 31.61 -17.06
C CYS A 144 0.04 31.96 -17.93
N TYR A 145 -0.78 30.96 -18.25
CA TYR A 145 -1.93 31.09 -19.13
C TYR A 145 -3.17 30.62 -18.39
N GLU A 146 -4.15 31.52 -18.28
CA GLU A 146 -5.52 31.21 -17.90
C GLU A 146 -6.36 31.11 -19.19
N PRO A 147 -7.12 30.03 -19.40
CA PRO A 147 -7.98 29.86 -20.57
C PRO A 147 -9.19 30.80 -20.59
#